data_AF-A0A6I8M2U6-F1
#
_entry.id   AF-A0A6I8M2U6-F1
#
_cell.length_a   1.000
_cell.length_b   1.000
_cell.length_c   1.000
_cell.angle_alpha   90.00
_cell.angle_beta   90.00
_cell.angle_gamma   90.00
#
_symmetry.space_group_name_H-M   'P 1'
#
loop_
_entity.id
_entity.type
_entity.pdbx_description
1 polymer ?
#
loop_
_entity_poly.entity_id
_entity_poly.type
_entity_poly.pdbx_seq_one_letter_code
_entity_poly.pdbx_strand_id
1 'polypeptide(L)'
;MTKTFDIVFALWPRCAQLDFLGAYEVFAHLPGANLRLASEHGGDLTGALGLPLRDVEKLSDIERCDLLFVGGTADMSAATTPGMLQQLRRLGEDARYVTSICTGSLILGQAGLLRGRRSATHWAFLDQLAQYGAIPDPARTVRDGKFWSGGGVTACVDFALELMADIEDPTYAQMIQLYIEYNPAPPFGSGHPSTAPAEVVEALRARFGEKLGKIGGVVPTTALT
;
A
#
# COMPACT_ATOMS: atom_id res chain seq x y z
N MET A 1 25.31 10.96 15.52
CA MET A 1 24.46 9.79 15.25
C MET A 1 23.30 10.29 14.41
N THR A 2 23.08 9.72 13.22
CA THR A 2 21.89 10.02 12.42
C THR A 2 20.67 9.62 13.24
N LYS A 3 19.65 10.49 13.30
CA LYS A 3 18.40 10.19 13.99
C LYS A 3 17.76 8.97 13.29
N THR A 4 17.32 7.97 14.05
CA THR A 4 16.57 6.84 13.50
C THR A 4 15.26 7.32 12.87
N PHE A 5 14.89 6.72 11.73
CA PHE A 5 13.63 6.92 11.03
C PHE A 5 12.88 5.58 11.00
N ASP A 6 11.90 5.41 11.89
CA ASP A 6 11.19 4.14 12.07
C ASP A 6 10.08 3.97 11.03
N ILE A 7 10.18 2.91 10.22
CA ILE A 7 9.23 2.58 9.16
C ILE A 7 8.55 1.26 9.49
N VAL A 8 7.24 1.29 9.72
CA VAL A 8 6.44 0.11 10.00
C VAL A 8 5.65 -0.29 8.77
N PHE A 9 5.99 -1.44 8.21
CA PHE A 9 5.16 -2.14 7.23
C PHE A 9 4.16 -3.01 7.98
N ALA A 10 2.89 -2.58 8.00
CA ALA A 10 1.81 -3.35 8.60
C ALA A 10 1.32 -4.41 7.62
N LEU A 11 1.60 -5.67 7.94
CA LEU A 11 1.38 -6.85 7.12
C LEU A 11 0.39 -7.81 7.79
N TRP A 12 -0.08 -8.78 7.00
CA TRP A 12 -0.98 -9.85 7.44
C TRP A 12 -0.79 -11.08 6.54
N PRO A 13 -1.28 -12.27 6.93
CA PRO A 13 -1.27 -13.43 6.07
C PRO A 13 -1.96 -13.12 4.74
N ARG A 14 -1.33 -13.49 3.62
CA ARG A 14 -1.83 -13.25 2.25
C ARG A 14 -1.89 -11.77 1.83
N CYS A 15 -1.11 -10.89 2.44
CA CYS A 15 -0.82 -9.57 1.86
C CYS A 15 -0.14 -9.72 0.47
N ALA A 16 -0.36 -8.77 -0.44
CA ALA A 16 0.29 -8.78 -1.75
C ALA A 16 1.75 -8.34 -1.59
N GLN A 17 2.68 -9.29 -1.73
CA GLN A 17 4.08 -9.02 -1.37
C GLN A 17 4.73 -7.89 -2.19
N LEU A 18 4.37 -7.72 -3.47
CA LEU A 18 4.96 -6.66 -4.30
C LEU A 18 4.50 -5.25 -3.88
N ASP A 19 3.34 -5.13 -3.23
CA ASP A 19 2.84 -3.82 -2.79
C ASP A 19 3.79 -3.15 -1.81
N PHE A 20 4.49 -3.92 -0.97
CA PHE A 20 5.43 -3.36 0.00
C PHE A 20 6.89 -3.58 -0.39
N LEU A 21 7.26 -4.67 -1.07
CA LEU A 21 8.67 -4.97 -1.35
C LEU A 21 9.36 -3.92 -2.24
N GLY A 22 8.65 -3.32 -3.19
CA GLY A 22 9.23 -2.25 -4.01
C GLY A 22 9.51 -0.98 -3.18
N ALA A 23 8.61 -0.62 -2.27
CA ALA A 23 8.83 0.49 -1.33
C ALA A 23 9.90 0.15 -0.28
N TYR A 24 9.95 -1.11 0.18
CA TYR A 24 10.96 -1.62 1.10
C TYR A 24 12.37 -1.45 0.52
N GLU A 25 12.57 -1.84 -0.75
CA GLU A 25 13.85 -1.66 -1.46
C GLU A 25 14.27 -0.19 -1.46
N VAL A 26 13.37 0.72 -1.85
CA VAL A 26 13.68 2.15 -1.88
C VAL A 26 13.98 2.68 -0.47
N PHE A 27 13.12 2.41 0.52
CA PHE A 27 13.30 2.91 1.88
C PHE A 27 14.48 2.30 2.64
N ALA A 28 15.00 1.13 2.22
CA ALA A 28 16.22 0.57 2.78
C ALA A 28 17.45 1.47 2.55
N HIS A 29 17.38 2.34 1.53
CA HIS A 29 18.40 3.32 1.24
C HIS A 29 18.22 4.66 1.94
N LEU A 30 17.16 4.84 2.73
CA LEU A 30 16.95 6.09 3.47
C LEU A 30 17.93 6.17 4.67
N PRO A 31 18.66 7.29 4.86
CA PRO A 31 19.58 7.44 5.97
C PRO A 31 18.89 7.28 7.33
N GLY A 32 19.39 6.35 8.16
CA GLY A 32 18.83 6.09 9.48
C GLY A 32 17.53 5.28 9.49
N ALA A 33 17.10 4.73 8.35
CA ALA A 33 15.90 3.89 8.29
C ALA A 33 16.02 2.65 9.17
N ASN A 34 14.98 2.42 9.95
CA ASN A 34 14.73 1.17 10.65
C ASN A 34 13.46 0.54 10.08
N LEU A 35 13.63 -0.46 9.20
CA LEU A 35 12.53 -1.11 8.52
C LEU A 35 11.97 -2.26 9.36
N ARG A 36 10.72 -2.13 9.78
CA ARG A 36 10.04 -3.07 10.67
C ARG A 36 8.88 -3.73 9.95
N LEU A 37 8.92 -5.04 9.83
CA LEU A 37 7.77 -5.82 9.38
C LEU A 37 6.94 -6.16 10.61
N ALA A 38 5.66 -5.76 10.62
CA ALA A 38 4.80 -5.97 11.78
C ALA A 38 3.41 -6.47 11.38
N SER A 39 2.78 -7.29 12.23
CA SER A 39 1.40 -7.75 12.03
C SER A 39 0.62 -7.77 13.35
N GLU A 40 -0.69 -8.04 13.30
CA GLU A 40 -1.53 -8.09 14.50
C GLU A 40 -0.98 -9.06 15.56
N HIS A 41 -0.47 -10.21 15.14
CA HIS A 41 -0.02 -11.28 16.05
C HIS A 41 1.49 -11.56 16.01
N GLY A 42 2.23 -10.93 15.09
CA GLY A 42 3.64 -11.21 14.84
C GLY A 42 3.87 -12.64 14.35
N GLY A 43 5.13 -13.09 14.40
CA GLY A 43 5.56 -14.42 13.99
C GLY A 43 5.75 -14.55 12.47
N ASP A 44 5.62 -15.76 11.96
CA ASP A 44 5.83 -16.02 10.54
C ASP A 44 4.56 -15.81 9.73
N LEU A 45 4.70 -15.15 8.58
CA LEU A 45 3.62 -14.92 7.63
C LEU A 45 3.96 -15.53 6.27
N THR A 46 2.92 -15.76 5.49
CA THR A 46 3.05 -16.13 4.07
C THR A 46 2.25 -15.14 3.24
N GLY A 47 2.92 -14.49 2.28
CA GLY A 47 2.30 -13.57 1.32
C GLY A 47 1.31 -14.27 0.38
N ALA A 48 0.54 -13.49 -0.37
CA ALA A 48 -0.56 -13.99 -1.21
C ALA A 48 -0.10 -15.03 -2.26
N LEU A 49 1.15 -14.94 -2.71
CA LEU A 49 1.75 -15.87 -3.68
C LEU A 49 2.75 -16.85 -3.03
N GLY A 50 2.67 -17.07 -1.71
CA GLY A 50 3.49 -18.07 -1.02
C GLY A 50 4.85 -17.58 -0.52
N LEU A 51 5.17 -16.29 -0.67
CA LEU A 51 6.45 -15.74 -0.17
C LEU A 51 6.48 -15.81 1.37
N PRO A 52 7.44 -16.54 1.98
CA PRO A 52 7.57 -16.58 3.43
C PRO A 52 8.18 -15.28 3.96
N LEU A 53 7.62 -14.76 5.04
CA LEU A 53 8.14 -13.64 5.82
C LEU A 53 8.36 -14.15 7.24
N ARG A 54 9.57 -13.97 7.77
CA ARG A 54 9.96 -14.48 9.08
C ARG A 54 10.12 -13.37 10.08
N ASP A 55 10.00 -13.72 11.35
CA ASP A 55 10.31 -12.84 12.49
C ASP A 55 9.54 -11.50 12.44
N VAL A 56 8.29 -11.53 11.99
CA VAL A 56 7.43 -10.34 11.94
C VAL A 56 7.07 -9.93 13.36
N GLU A 57 7.24 -8.64 13.66
CA GLU A 57 6.94 -8.10 14.98
C GLU A 57 5.43 -8.03 15.23
N LYS A 58 5.04 -7.97 16.51
CA LYS A 58 3.65 -7.63 16.87
C LYS A 58 3.47 -6.12 16.80
N LEU A 59 2.42 -5.67 16.13
CA LEU A 59 2.05 -4.26 16.07
C LEU A 59 1.80 -3.67 17.47
N SER A 60 1.30 -4.45 18.42
CA SER A 60 1.11 -4.03 19.82
C SER A 60 2.41 -3.68 20.54
N ASP A 61 3.53 -4.22 20.09
CA ASP A 61 4.84 -4.06 20.73
C ASP A 61 5.58 -2.83 20.15
N ILE A 62 4.98 -2.17 19.15
CA ILE A 62 5.49 -0.96 18.50
C ILE A 62 4.78 0.26 19.08
N GLU A 63 5.48 1.08 19.87
CA GLU A 63 4.89 2.26 20.49
C GLU A 63 4.55 3.35 19.47
N ARG A 64 5.48 3.64 18.55
CA ARG A 64 5.37 4.71 17.54
C ARG A 64 6.17 4.39 16.28
N CYS A 65 5.91 5.12 15.21
CA CYS A 65 6.70 5.09 13.97
C CYS A 65 6.72 6.48 13.32
N ASP A 66 7.71 6.75 12.47
CA ASP A 66 7.73 7.95 11.63
C ASP A 66 6.87 7.73 10.37
N LEU A 67 6.89 6.52 9.80
CA LEU A 67 6.13 6.13 8.63
C LEU A 67 5.36 4.83 8.91
N LEU A 68 4.03 4.89 8.76
CA LEU A 68 3.16 3.72 8.72
C LEU A 68 2.83 3.37 7.27
N PHE A 69 3.18 2.17 6.83
CA PHE A 69 2.92 1.67 5.49
C PHE A 69 1.91 0.52 5.50
N VAL A 70 0.87 0.62 4.68
CA VAL A 70 -0.15 -0.43 4.49
C VAL A 70 -0.26 -0.80 3.02
N GLY A 71 0.17 -2.02 2.66
CA GLY A 71 -0.03 -2.58 1.31
C GLY A 71 -1.49 -2.98 1.07
N GLY A 72 -1.76 -3.73 0.01
CA GLY A 72 -3.09 -4.26 -0.30
C GLY A 72 -3.11 -5.77 -0.53
N THR A 73 -4.31 -6.27 -0.82
CA THR A 73 -4.60 -7.58 -1.42
C THR A 73 -6.10 -7.61 -1.76
N ALA A 74 -6.53 -8.59 -2.56
CA ALA A 74 -7.95 -8.74 -2.93
C ALA A 74 -8.84 -9.14 -1.73
N ASP A 75 -8.32 -9.97 -0.82
CA ASP A 75 -9.01 -10.41 0.39
C ASP A 75 -8.44 -9.71 1.63
N MET A 76 -9.11 -8.66 2.07
CA MET A 76 -8.66 -7.83 3.18
C MET A 76 -9.12 -8.34 4.55
N SER A 77 -9.80 -9.49 4.65
CA SER A 77 -10.43 -9.96 5.90
C SER A 77 -9.47 -10.01 7.09
N ALA A 78 -8.26 -10.53 6.89
CA ALA A 78 -7.21 -10.59 7.90
C ALA A 78 -6.55 -9.22 8.20
N ALA A 79 -6.73 -8.23 7.33
CA ALA A 79 -6.23 -6.87 7.51
C ALA A 79 -7.27 -5.92 8.15
N THR A 80 -8.52 -6.37 8.27
CA THR A 80 -9.65 -5.56 8.74
C THR A 80 -10.26 -6.11 10.03
N THR A 81 -9.51 -6.91 10.78
CA THR A 81 -9.91 -7.33 12.13
C THR A 81 -9.98 -6.12 13.05
N PRO A 82 -10.81 -6.14 14.12
CA PRO A 82 -10.86 -5.04 15.08
C PRO A 82 -9.48 -4.71 15.69
N GLY A 83 -8.66 -5.72 15.98
CA GLY A 83 -7.32 -5.54 16.55
C GLY A 83 -6.36 -4.89 15.56
N MET A 84 -6.33 -5.35 14.30
CA MET A 84 -5.52 -4.72 13.24
C MET A 84 -5.92 -3.25 13.03
N LEU A 85 -7.21 -2.97 12.85
CA LEU A 85 -7.70 -1.60 12.62
C LEU A 85 -7.40 -0.67 13.80
N GLN A 86 -7.48 -1.18 15.03
CA GLN A 86 -7.10 -0.42 16.23
C GLN A 86 -5.62 -0.05 16.22
N GLN A 87 -4.72 -1.00 15.91
CA GLN A 87 -3.28 -0.73 15.86
C GLN A 87 -2.91 0.22 14.72
N LEU A 88 -3.53 0.07 13.55
CA LEU A 88 -3.34 0.99 12.43
C LEU A 88 -3.76 2.42 12.79
N ARG A 89 -4.92 2.59 13.43
CA ARG A 89 -5.36 3.91 13.91
C ARG A 89 -4.35 4.49 14.91
N ARG A 90 -3.98 3.72 15.93
CA ARG A 90 -3.04 4.14 16.97
C ARG A 90 -1.70 4.60 16.39
N LEU A 91 -1.08 3.81 15.53
CA LEU A 91 0.20 4.18 14.90
C LEU A 91 0.03 5.36 13.92
N GLY A 92 -1.07 5.37 13.16
CA GLY A 92 -1.34 6.39 12.14
C GLY A 92 -1.65 7.77 12.70
N GLU A 93 -2.21 7.88 13.91
CA GLU A 93 -2.50 9.17 14.56
C GLU A 93 -1.22 9.98 14.81
N ASP A 94 -0.15 9.32 15.27
CA ASP A 94 1.12 9.97 15.62
C ASP A 94 2.19 9.93 14.52
N ALA A 95 2.04 9.06 13.51
CA ALA A 95 3.00 8.95 12.41
C ALA A 95 3.12 10.27 11.62
N ARG A 96 4.34 10.60 11.21
CA ARG A 96 4.65 11.73 10.30
C ARG A 96 4.14 11.46 8.89
N TYR A 97 4.14 10.20 8.48
CA TYR A 97 3.61 9.74 7.20
C TYR A 97 2.69 8.54 7.40
N VAL A 98 1.48 8.61 6.86
CA VAL A 98 0.53 7.49 6.80
C VAL A 98 0.35 7.13 5.34
N THR A 99 0.81 5.94 4.96
CA THR A 99 1.03 5.60 3.57
C THR A 99 0.31 4.31 3.19
N SER A 100 -0.12 4.23 1.93
CA SER A 100 -0.72 2.99 1.42
C SER A 100 -0.49 2.76 -0.05
N ILE A 101 -0.56 1.49 -0.45
CA ILE A 101 -0.53 1.05 -1.84
C ILE A 101 -1.73 0.14 -2.10
N CYS A 102 -2.25 0.18 -3.31
CA CYS A 102 -3.32 -0.72 -3.77
C CYS A 102 -4.55 -0.58 -2.86
N THR A 103 -5.16 -1.69 -2.47
CA THR A 103 -6.31 -1.69 -1.56
C THR A 103 -5.97 -1.34 -0.10
N GLY A 104 -4.70 -1.04 0.22
CA GLY A 104 -4.27 -0.58 1.55
C GLY A 104 -4.95 0.69 2.02
N SER A 105 -5.29 1.59 1.10
CA SER A 105 -6.04 2.80 1.44
C SER A 105 -7.47 2.49 1.88
N LEU A 106 -8.09 1.39 1.44
CA LEU A 106 -9.40 0.97 1.95
C LEU A 106 -9.30 0.50 3.40
N ILE A 107 -8.23 -0.22 3.75
CA ILE A 107 -7.94 -0.66 5.13
C ILE A 107 -7.73 0.57 6.04
N LEU A 108 -6.96 1.56 5.58
CA LEU A 108 -6.79 2.83 6.31
C LEU A 108 -8.11 3.62 6.43
N GLY A 109 -8.94 3.60 5.38
CA GLY A 109 -10.28 4.17 5.40
C GLY A 109 -11.16 3.52 6.46
N GLN A 110 -11.15 2.19 6.54
CA GLN A 110 -11.88 1.43 7.55
C GLN A 110 -11.32 1.66 8.97
N ALA A 111 -10.00 1.88 9.09
CA ALA A 111 -9.37 2.33 10.33
C ALA A 111 -9.75 3.79 10.68
N GLY A 112 -10.51 4.50 9.84
CA GLY A 112 -11.01 5.85 10.08
C GLY A 112 -9.98 6.96 9.83
N LEU A 113 -8.84 6.65 9.22
CA LEU A 113 -7.74 7.59 9.04
C LEU A 113 -7.93 8.52 7.82
N LEU A 114 -8.76 8.14 6.85
CA LEU A 114 -8.87 8.85 5.56
C LEU A 114 -10.13 9.72 5.38
N ARG A 115 -10.91 9.95 6.44
CA ARG A 115 -12.13 10.77 6.32
C ARG A 115 -11.79 12.20 5.87
N GLY A 116 -12.38 12.64 4.76
CA GLY A 116 -12.16 13.94 4.14
C GLY A 116 -10.83 14.09 3.42
N ARG A 117 -10.06 13.01 3.23
CA ARG A 117 -8.74 13.02 2.59
C ARG A 117 -8.79 12.51 1.16
N ARG A 118 -8.03 13.13 0.27
CA ARG A 118 -7.75 12.57 -1.06
C ARG A 118 -6.88 11.32 -0.94
N SER A 119 -7.23 10.28 -1.68
CA SER A 119 -6.46 9.02 -1.66
C SER A 119 -6.59 8.27 -2.99
N ALA A 120 -5.49 7.65 -3.40
CA ALA A 120 -5.45 6.66 -4.47
C ALA A 120 -5.67 5.25 -3.89
N THR A 121 -6.09 4.34 -4.77
CA THR A 121 -6.15 2.90 -4.48
C THR A 121 -5.99 2.13 -5.79
N HIS A 122 -6.09 0.81 -5.73
CA HIS A 122 -6.12 0.01 -6.95
C HIS A 122 -7.33 0.40 -7.83
N TRP A 123 -7.11 0.62 -9.13
CA TRP A 123 -8.12 1.17 -10.06
C TRP A 123 -9.49 0.47 -9.98
N ALA A 124 -9.52 -0.85 -9.80
CA ALA A 124 -10.75 -1.63 -9.70
C ALA A 124 -11.58 -1.34 -8.43
N PHE A 125 -11.00 -0.69 -7.42
CA PHE A 125 -11.64 -0.42 -6.13
C PHE A 125 -11.73 1.07 -5.80
N LEU A 126 -11.45 1.96 -6.77
CA LEU A 126 -11.37 3.41 -6.56
C LEU A 126 -12.63 4.00 -5.90
N ASP A 127 -13.80 3.62 -6.41
CA ASP A 127 -15.09 4.14 -5.92
C ASP A 127 -15.39 3.72 -4.47
N GLN A 128 -14.73 2.69 -3.94
CA GLN A 128 -14.96 2.21 -2.57
C GLN A 128 -14.36 3.14 -1.52
N LEU A 129 -13.39 3.98 -1.89
CA LEU A 129 -12.83 4.98 -0.96
C LEU A 129 -13.90 5.91 -0.38
N ALA A 130 -14.91 6.27 -1.19
CA ALA A 130 -16.01 7.13 -0.77
C ALA A 130 -16.84 6.51 0.38
N GLN A 131 -16.94 5.18 0.46
CA GLN A 131 -17.66 4.48 1.53
C GLN A 131 -17.04 4.72 2.91
N TYR A 132 -15.74 5.01 2.94
CA TYR A 132 -14.98 5.32 4.15
C TYR A 132 -14.77 6.83 4.36
N GLY A 133 -15.43 7.66 3.57
CA GLY A 133 -15.36 9.11 3.62
C GLY A 133 -14.09 9.71 3.02
N ALA A 134 -13.26 8.92 2.33
CA ALA A 134 -12.14 9.43 1.55
C ALA A 134 -12.64 10.00 0.21
N ILE A 135 -11.89 10.93 -0.36
CA ILE A 135 -12.13 11.52 -1.68
C ILE A 135 -11.33 10.70 -2.70
N PRO A 136 -11.96 9.91 -3.57
CA PRO A 136 -11.25 9.08 -4.54
C PRO A 136 -10.46 9.93 -5.53
N ASP A 137 -9.22 9.54 -5.81
CA ASP A 137 -8.36 10.20 -6.78
C ASP A 137 -7.66 9.15 -7.66
N PRO A 138 -7.85 9.16 -9.00
CA PRO A 138 -7.30 8.15 -9.90
C PRO A 138 -5.81 8.32 -10.20
N ALA A 139 -5.13 9.33 -9.64
CA ALA A 139 -3.71 9.53 -9.87
C ALA A 139 -2.88 8.32 -9.40
N ARG A 140 -1.72 8.12 -10.04
CA ARG A 140 -0.79 7.04 -9.70
C ARG A 140 -0.27 7.15 -8.27
N THR A 141 -0.02 8.38 -7.84
CA THR A 141 0.42 8.79 -6.50
C THR A 141 -0.39 10.00 -6.07
N VAL A 142 -0.78 10.05 -4.80
CA VAL A 142 -1.60 11.13 -4.21
C VAL A 142 -1.03 11.50 -2.86
N ARG A 143 -0.84 12.81 -2.65
CA ARG A 143 -0.43 13.42 -1.40
C ARG A 143 -1.53 14.35 -0.86
N ASP A 144 -1.93 14.15 0.39
CA ASP A 144 -2.84 15.01 1.16
C ASP A 144 -2.29 15.18 2.59
N GLY A 145 -1.50 16.24 2.80
CA GLY A 145 -0.83 16.48 4.08
C GLY A 145 0.15 15.34 4.41
N LYS A 146 -0.11 14.64 5.51
CA LYS A 146 0.68 13.46 5.95
C LYS A 146 0.24 12.14 5.30
N PHE A 147 -0.88 12.14 4.58
CA PHE A 147 -1.42 10.95 3.94
C PHE A 147 -0.86 10.85 2.53
N TRP A 148 -0.21 9.73 2.24
CA TRP A 148 0.29 9.42 0.91
C TRP A 148 -0.28 8.09 0.44
N SER A 149 -0.59 8.00 -0.85
CA SER A 149 -1.14 6.77 -1.40
C SER A 149 -0.66 6.57 -2.83
N GLY A 150 -0.44 5.32 -3.19
CA GLY A 150 -0.22 4.91 -4.56
C GLY A 150 -1.35 4.01 -5.03
N GLY A 151 -1.55 3.99 -6.35
CA GLY A 151 -2.53 3.15 -7.01
C GLY A 151 -2.17 1.66 -6.96
N GLY A 152 -2.24 0.96 -8.09
CA GLY A 152 -2.02 -0.49 -8.12
C GLY A 152 -0.55 -0.90 -7.96
N VAL A 153 -0.29 -1.83 -7.04
CA VAL A 153 0.86 -2.75 -6.96
C VAL A 153 2.23 -2.10 -7.19
N THR A 154 2.63 -1.88 -8.44
CA THR A 154 3.95 -1.33 -8.80
C THR A 154 4.09 0.16 -8.53
N ALA A 155 2.98 0.84 -8.22
CA ALA A 155 3.02 2.23 -7.76
C ALA A 155 3.87 2.43 -6.49
N CYS A 156 4.16 1.35 -5.75
CA CYS A 156 4.98 1.39 -4.54
C CYS A 156 6.39 1.96 -4.75
N VAL A 157 7.02 1.72 -5.91
CA VAL A 157 8.36 2.23 -6.21
C VAL A 157 8.32 3.73 -6.51
N ASP A 158 7.41 4.17 -7.39
CA ASP A 158 7.27 5.60 -7.73
C ASP A 158 6.91 6.42 -6.49
N PHE A 159 5.92 5.95 -5.72
CA PHE A 159 5.51 6.58 -4.47
C PHE A 159 6.68 6.67 -3.48
N ALA A 160 7.48 5.62 -3.32
CA ALA A 160 8.59 5.62 -2.39
C ALA A 160 9.71 6.59 -2.82
N LEU A 161 9.97 6.73 -4.13
CA LEU A 161 10.92 7.73 -4.65
C LEU A 161 10.41 9.16 -4.45
N GLU A 162 9.13 9.42 -4.70
CA GLU A 162 8.51 10.73 -4.42
C GLU A 162 8.58 11.08 -2.93
N LEU A 163 8.29 10.12 -2.06
CA LEU A 163 8.34 10.32 -0.61
C LEU A 163 9.79 10.47 -0.12
N MET A 164 10.74 9.75 -0.70
CA MET A 164 12.17 9.92 -0.41
C MET A 164 12.63 11.35 -0.73
N ALA A 165 12.17 11.94 -1.83
CA ALA A 165 12.46 13.33 -2.17
C ALA A 165 11.87 14.34 -1.16
N ASP A 166 10.75 13.99 -0.51
CA ASP A 166 10.12 14.80 0.54
C ASP A 166 10.80 14.64 1.92
N ILE A 167 11.37 13.47 2.20
CA ILE A 167 12.08 13.19 3.46
C ILE A 167 13.49 13.76 3.43
N GLU A 168 14.23 13.54 2.35
CA GLU A 168 15.61 13.98 2.13
C GLU A 168 15.63 15.19 1.19
N ASP A 169 15.92 14.96 -0.10
CA ASP A 169 15.85 15.93 -1.16
C ASP A 169 15.72 15.22 -2.54
N PRO A 170 15.37 15.96 -3.62
CA PRO A 170 15.24 15.39 -4.95
C PRO A 170 16.53 14.75 -5.50
N THR A 171 17.70 15.25 -5.12
CA THR A 171 18.99 14.72 -5.60
C THR A 171 19.24 13.33 -5.01
N TYR A 172 18.94 13.15 -3.72
CA TYR A 172 19.04 11.87 -3.05
C TYR A 172 18.09 10.84 -3.67
N ALA A 173 16.83 11.22 -3.91
CA ALA A 173 15.87 10.33 -4.56
C ALA A 173 16.31 9.93 -5.99
N GLN A 174 16.86 10.86 -6.78
CA GLN A 174 17.43 10.57 -8.10
C GLN A 174 18.65 9.64 -8.02
N MET A 175 19.51 9.82 -7.01
CA MET A 175 20.64 8.93 -6.76
C MET A 175 20.16 7.50 -6.48
N ILE A 176 19.13 7.33 -5.65
CA ILE A 176 18.57 6.00 -5.36
C ILE A 176 17.89 5.43 -6.60
N GLN A 177 17.12 6.22 -7.35
CA GLN A 177 16.54 5.79 -8.62
C GLN A 177 17.61 5.24 -9.58
N LEU A 178 18.75 5.92 -9.69
CA LEU A 178 19.88 5.47 -10.50
C LEU A 178 20.55 4.21 -9.90
N TYR A 179 20.73 4.16 -8.58
CA TYR A 179 21.36 3.04 -7.89
C TYR A 179 20.61 1.71 -8.10
N ILE A 180 19.28 1.73 -8.02
CA ILE A 180 18.43 0.56 -8.27
C ILE A 180 18.09 0.38 -9.77
N GLU A 181 18.65 1.22 -10.64
CA GLU A 181 18.39 1.26 -12.08
C GLU A 181 16.88 1.27 -12.43
N TYR A 182 16.09 2.07 -11.70
CA TYR A 182 14.66 2.17 -11.92
C TYR A 182 14.36 3.00 -13.19
N ASN A 183 14.49 2.32 -14.33
CA ASN A 183 14.22 2.80 -15.68
C ASN A 183 13.26 1.84 -16.40
N PRO A 184 11.97 1.82 -16.00
CA PRO A 184 11.03 0.83 -16.48
C PRO A 184 10.76 0.98 -17.99
N ALA A 185 10.82 -0.13 -18.72
CA ALA A 185 10.42 -0.23 -20.13
C ALA A 185 9.36 -1.33 -20.32
N PRO A 186 8.09 -1.09 -19.94
CA PRO A 186 7.06 -2.12 -20.02
C PRO A 186 6.86 -2.60 -21.48
N PRO A 187 6.79 -3.92 -21.73
CA PRO A 187 6.62 -4.45 -23.09
C PRO A 187 5.20 -4.28 -23.65
N PHE A 188 4.24 -3.83 -22.82
CA PHE A 188 2.85 -3.61 -23.19
C PHE A 188 2.32 -2.30 -22.59
N GLY A 189 1.36 -1.66 -23.26
CA GLY A 189 0.66 -0.46 -22.79
C GLY A 189 -0.51 -0.72 -21.82
N SER A 190 -0.64 -1.92 -21.27
CA SER A 190 -1.85 -2.36 -20.54
C SER A 190 -1.80 -2.16 -19.03
N GLY A 191 -0.96 -1.25 -18.54
CA GLY A 191 -0.77 -1.01 -17.10
C GLY A 191 -1.90 -0.23 -16.41
N HIS A 192 -2.81 0.38 -17.17
CA HIS A 192 -3.93 1.16 -16.65
C HIS A 192 -5.20 0.94 -17.51
N PRO A 193 -6.42 0.94 -16.95
CA PRO A 193 -7.65 0.74 -17.73
C PRO A 193 -7.89 1.79 -18.83
N SER A 194 -7.28 2.98 -18.74
CA SER A 194 -7.39 4.00 -19.80
C SER A 194 -6.48 3.74 -21.01
N THR A 195 -5.52 2.82 -20.91
CA THR A 195 -4.55 2.52 -21.98
C THR A 195 -4.60 1.06 -22.43
N ALA A 196 -5.11 0.16 -21.60
CA ALA A 196 -5.28 -1.24 -21.96
C ALA A 196 -6.41 -1.44 -22.99
N PRO A 197 -6.31 -2.46 -23.88
CA PRO A 197 -7.43 -2.85 -24.73
C PRO A 197 -8.68 -3.21 -23.91
N ALA A 198 -9.85 -2.82 -24.39
CA ALA A 198 -11.11 -2.98 -23.66
C ALA A 198 -11.37 -4.44 -23.28
N GLU A 199 -11.11 -5.38 -24.19
CA GLU A 199 -11.27 -6.81 -23.95
C GLU A 199 -10.37 -7.35 -22.83
N VAL A 200 -9.19 -6.75 -22.62
CA VAL A 200 -8.27 -7.11 -21.53
C VAL A 200 -8.82 -6.59 -20.19
N VAL A 201 -9.35 -5.36 -20.18
CA VAL A 201 -9.99 -4.77 -18.99
C VAL A 201 -11.20 -5.61 -18.56
N GLU A 202 -12.08 -5.95 -19.49
CA GLU A 202 -13.28 -6.75 -19.20
C GLU A 202 -12.95 -8.17 -18.75
N ALA A 203 -11.99 -8.83 -19.40
CA ALA A 203 -11.53 -10.15 -18.97
C ALA A 203 -10.98 -10.13 -17.53
N LEU A 204 -10.26 -9.07 -17.15
CA LEU A 204 -9.75 -8.93 -15.78
C LEU A 204 -10.87 -8.61 -14.77
N ARG A 205 -11.84 -7.77 -15.13
CA ARG A 205 -13.03 -7.51 -14.29
C ARG A 205 -13.82 -8.77 -14.00
N ALA A 206 -14.08 -9.59 -15.02
CA ALA A 206 -14.77 -10.88 -14.85
C ALA A 206 -14.02 -11.80 -13.88
N ARG A 207 -12.68 -11.88 -13.99
CA ARG A 207 -11.85 -12.65 -13.06
C ARG A 207 -11.91 -12.13 -11.62
N PHE A 208 -11.97 -10.81 -11.42
CA PHE A 208 -12.19 -10.26 -10.09
C PHE A 208 -13.55 -10.67 -9.54
N GLY A 209 -14.63 -10.54 -10.32
CA GLY A 209 -15.98 -10.93 -9.94
C GLY A 209 -16.07 -12.41 -9.50
N GLU A 210 -15.54 -13.32 -10.31
CA GLU A 210 -15.51 -14.75 -9.99
C GLU A 210 -14.71 -15.05 -8.72
N LYS A 211 -13.52 -14.47 -8.59
CA LYS A 211 -12.60 -14.77 -7.47
C LYS A 211 -13.12 -14.20 -6.16
N LEU A 212 -13.60 -12.96 -6.16
CA LEU A 212 -14.10 -12.27 -4.96
C LEU A 212 -15.46 -12.81 -4.54
N GLY A 213 -16.33 -13.14 -5.49
CA GLY A 213 -17.61 -13.82 -5.21
C GLY A 213 -17.44 -15.18 -4.51
N LYS A 214 -16.38 -15.94 -4.84
CA LYS A 214 -16.08 -17.23 -4.20
C LYS A 214 -15.56 -17.14 -2.78
N ILE A 215 -14.96 -16.02 -2.39
CA ILE A 215 -14.32 -15.84 -1.07
C ILE A 215 -15.04 -14.83 -0.18
N GLY A 216 -16.24 -14.35 -0.58
CA GLY A 216 -17.01 -13.36 0.17
C GLY A 216 -16.32 -11.99 0.29
N GLY A 217 -15.39 -11.70 -0.62
CA GLY A 217 -14.63 -10.45 -0.63
C GLY A 217 -15.45 -9.28 -1.20
N VAL A 218 -15.01 -8.06 -0.92
CA VAL A 218 -15.66 -6.87 -1.49
C VAL A 218 -15.45 -6.87 -3.01
N VAL A 219 -16.54 -7.01 -3.78
CA VAL A 219 -16.47 -7.05 -5.24
C VAL A 219 -16.35 -5.61 -5.78
N PRO A 220 -15.41 -5.33 -6.71
CA PRO A 220 -15.37 -4.09 -7.47
C PRO A 220 -16.76 -3.70 -7.99
N THR A 221 -17.16 -2.45 -7.80
CA THR A 221 -18.43 -1.94 -8.33
C THR A 221 -18.51 -2.12 -9.86
N THR A 222 -17.37 -2.06 -10.55
CA THR A 222 -17.25 -2.24 -12.00
C THR A 222 -17.23 -3.70 -12.46
N ALA A 223 -17.30 -4.70 -11.57
CA ALA A 223 -17.38 -6.12 -11.95
C ALA A 223 -18.84 -6.63 -11.99
N LEU A 224 -19.82 -5.73 -11.77
CA LEU A 224 -21.26 -6.03 -11.73
C LEU A 224 -22.02 -5.50 -12.96
N THR A 225 -21.30 -5.00 -13.98
CA THR A 225 -21.82 -4.53 -15.27
C THR A 225 -21.20 -5.34 -16.39
#